data_AF-A0A7R9MG88-F1
#
_entry.id   AF-A0A7R9MG88-F1
#
_cell.length_a   1.000
_cell.length_b   1.000
_cell.length_c   1.000
_cell.angle_alpha   90.00
_cell.angle_beta   90.00
_cell.angle_gamma   90.00
#
_symmetry.space_group_name_H-M   'P 1'
#
loop_
_entity.id
_entity.type
_entity.pdbx_description
1 polymer ?
#
loop_
_entity_poly.entity_id
_entity_poly.type
_entity_poly.pdbx_seq_one_letter_code
_entity_poly.pdbx_strand_id
1 'polypeptide(L)'
;MNRLLFIVIIQVFVTCVRASDNVFWYDKPAADGMNEAVPIGNGRFGGLIYGHPEKERINVNEITLWTGDDNPSQEYGGPGFGDYQTLGNLIVDLPQHKDNTHYKRTLDVGDAVATVEYESHGVQYKREIFANHPSEVMVVRLTANQGKAYTGHIELQDSHKQAVHAADNSISVDGKLENGLRFAWKVSVHNTGGSLKVNGAVIEFN
;
A
#
# COMPACT_ATOMS: atom_id res chain seq x y z
N MET A 1 -7.20 76.83 -9.36
CA MET A 1 -6.79 75.95 -8.25
C MET A 1 -6.64 74.54 -8.79
N ASN A 2 -5.41 74.10 -9.09
CA ASN A 2 -5.11 72.75 -9.53
C ASN A 2 -5.19 71.80 -8.32
N ARG A 3 -6.19 70.92 -8.27
CA ARG A 3 -6.26 69.88 -7.24
C ARG A 3 -5.46 68.66 -7.71
N LEU A 4 -4.34 68.41 -7.03
CA LEU A 4 -3.53 67.21 -7.21
C LEU A 4 -4.27 66.03 -6.55
N LEU A 5 -4.60 65.01 -7.35
CA LEU A 5 -5.21 63.77 -6.87
C LEU A 5 -4.07 62.78 -6.56
N PHE A 6 -3.88 62.43 -5.29
CA PHE A 6 -2.98 61.36 -4.88
C PHE A 6 -3.76 60.03 -4.84
N ILE A 7 -3.38 59.08 -5.69
CA ILE A 7 -3.87 57.70 -5.63
C ILE A 7 -2.83 56.88 -4.87
N VAL A 8 -3.23 56.31 -3.74
CA VAL A 8 -2.43 55.34 -2.98
C VAL A 8 -2.88 53.95 -3.42
N ILE A 9 -1.99 53.22 -4.10
CA ILE A 9 -2.21 51.82 -4.45
C ILE A 9 -1.58 50.97 -3.33
N ILE A 10 -2.42 50.28 -2.56
CA ILE A 10 -1.96 49.27 -1.60
C ILE A 10 -1.83 47.95 -2.36
N GLN A 11 -0.60 47.52 -2.65
CA GLN A 11 -0.33 46.16 -3.12
C GLN A 11 -0.24 45.22 -1.93
N VAL A 12 -1.26 44.37 -1.77
CA VAL A 12 -1.24 43.25 -0.82
C VAL A 12 -0.54 42.09 -1.51
N PHE A 13 0.67 41.75 -1.06
CA PHE A 13 1.31 40.48 -1.42
C PHE A 13 0.79 39.40 -0.49
N VAL A 14 -0.04 38.50 -1.02
CA VAL A 14 -0.38 37.24 -0.32
C VAL A 14 0.76 36.27 -0.58
N THR A 15 1.67 36.12 0.36
CA THR A 15 2.60 34.99 0.37
C THR A 15 1.84 33.78 0.92
N CYS A 16 1.52 32.83 0.05
CA CYS A 16 1.12 31.51 0.51
C CYS A 16 2.37 30.87 1.16
N VAL A 17 2.41 30.85 2.49
CA VAL A 17 3.34 29.98 3.21
C VAL A 17 2.83 28.55 2.96
N ARG A 18 3.45 27.82 2.03
CA ARG A 18 3.23 26.37 1.96
C ARG A 18 3.80 25.79 3.25
N ALA A 19 2.98 25.03 3.97
CA ALA A 19 3.47 24.14 5.03
C ALA A 19 4.60 23.28 4.46
N SER A 20 5.55 22.88 5.31
CA SER A 20 6.58 21.92 4.91
C SER A 20 5.92 20.74 4.20
N ASP A 21 6.42 20.37 3.02
CA ASP A 21 6.01 19.13 2.38
C ASP A 21 6.44 18.01 3.34
N ASN A 22 5.49 17.49 4.14
CA ASN A 22 5.71 16.39 5.09
C ASN A 22 5.78 15.08 4.32
N VAL A 23 6.66 15.05 3.33
CA VAL A 23 6.70 14.04 2.29
C VAL A 23 8.10 13.43 2.26
N PHE A 24 8.18 12.16 2.61
CA PHE A 24 9.35 11.37 2.26
C PHE A 24 9.24 10.99 0.78
N TRP A 25 10.32 11.11 0.02
CA TRP A 25 10.32 10.78 -1.41
C TRP A 25 11.58 10.03 -1.82
N TYR A 26 11.44 9.18 -2.83
CA TYR A 26 12.50 8.34 -3.36
C TYR A 26 12.34 8.22 -4.88
N ASP A 27 13.45 8.17 -5.60
CA ASP A 27 13.55 8.05 -7.07
C ASP A 27 13.85 6.61 -7.52
N LYS A 28 13.80 5.65 -6.60
CA LYS A 28 13.92 4.22 -6.87
C LYS A 28 12.97 3.39 -5.99
N PRO A 29 12.57 2.19 -6.44
CA PRO A 29 11.90 1.20 -5.59
C PRO A 29 12.76 0.84 -4.37
N ALA A 30 12.11 0.36 -3.31
CA ALA A 30 12.80 -0.14 -2.14
C ALA A 30 13.62 -1.40 -2.50
N ALA A 31 14.86 -1.46 -2.03
CA ALA A 31 15.65 -2.69 -2.03
C ALA A 31 14.97 -3.80 -1.22
N ASP A 32 15.50 -5.01 -1.32
CA ASP A 32 15.06 -6.13 -0.48
C ASP A 32 15.31 -5.85 1.01
N GLY A 33 14.40 -6.31 1.87
CA GLY A 33 14.36 -6.02 3.30
C GLY A 33 13.40 -4.88 3.66
N MET A 34 13.33 -4.50 4.93
CA MET A 34 12.33 -3.53 5.42
C MET A 34 12.80 -2.06 5.40
N ASN A 35 14.11 -1.83 5.30
CA ASN A 35 14.72 -0.52 5.59
C ASN A 35 14.37 0.58 4.61
N GLU A 36 14.05 0.23 3.37
CA GLU A 36 13.70 1.22 2.33
C GLU A 36 12.20 1.26 2.04
N ALA A 37 11.40 0.33 2.58
CA ALA A 37 9.96 0.30 2.33
C ALA A 37 9.24 1.41 3.13
N VAL A 38 8.16 1.92 2.56
CA VAL A 38 7.36 2.99 3.17
C VAL A 38 6.29 2.38 4.08
N PRO A 39 6.22 2.75 5.38
CA PRO A 39 5.20 2.24 6.28
C PRO A 39 3.89 3.01 6.16
N ILE A 40 2.77 2.28 6.20
CA ILE A 40 1.41 2.80 6.40
C ILE A 40 0.70 1.98 7.47
N GLY A 41 -0.30 2.54 8.13
CA GLY A 41 -1.12 1.79 9.07
C GLY A 41 -2.30 2.57 9.63
N ASN A 42 -3.28 1.84 10.16
CA ASN A 42 -4.49 2.41 10.76
C ASN A 42 -4.62 2.08 12.26
N GLY A 43 -3.52 1.65 12.89
CA GLY A 43 -3.48 1.18 14.29
C GLY A 43 -3.78 -0.31 14.45
N ARG A 44 -4.45 -0.94 13.48
CA ARG A 44 -4.72 -2.40 13.45
C ARG A 44 -3.94 -3.07 12.33
N PHE A 45 -4.18 -2.65 11.09
CA PHE A 45 -3.45 -3.08 9.91
C PHE A 45 -2.20 -2.23 9.71
N GLY A 46 -1.10 -2.88 9.36
CA GLY A 46 0.15 -2.26 8.94
C GLY A 46 0.56 -2.75 7.55
N GLY A 47 1.21 -1.89 6.79
CA GLY A 47 1.70 -2.19 5.45
C GLY A 47 3.09 -1.61 5.22
N LEU A 48 4.00 -2.38 4.61
CA LEU A 48 5.24 -1.86 4.04
C LEU A 48 5.15 -1.88 2.51
N ILE A 49 5.26 -0.70 1.91
CA ILE A 49 5.12 -0.48 0.46
C ILE A 49 6.51 -0.42 -0.20
N TYR A 50 6.76 -1.30 -1.16
CA TYR A 50 8.08 -1.41 -1.79
C TYR A 50 8.22 -0.54 -3.05
N GLY A 51 7.15 -0.36 -3.82
CA GLY A 51 7.10 0.58 -4.93
C GLY A 51 7.59 0.03 -6.27
N HIS A 52 7.81 -1.26 -6.45
CA HIS A 52 8.33 -1.81 -7.72
C HIS A 52 7.30 -1.69 -8.85
N PRO A 53 7.63 -1.08 -10.02
CA PRO A 53 6.69 -0.93 -11.13
C PRO A 53 6.20 -2.26 -11.71
N GLU A 54 7.10 -3.21 -11.93
CA GLU A 54 6.82 -4.53 -12.52
C GLU A 54 6.23 -5.56 -11.56
N LYS A 55 6.54 -5.45 -10.26
CA LYS A 55 6.10 -6.41 -9.26
C LYS A 55 6.02 -5.76 -7.89
N GLU A 56 4.88 -5.15 -7.60
CA GLU A 56 4.66 -4.55 -6.28
C GLU A 56 4.61 -5.64 -5.21
N ARG A 57 5.25 -5.36 -4.08
CA ARG A 57 5.09 -6.14 -2.86
C ARG A 57 4.57 -5.20 -1.79
N ILE A 58 3.49 -5.58 -1.15
CA ILE A 58 3.01 -4.94 0.07
C ILE A 58 3.09 -5.99 1.17
N ASN A 59 4.03 -5.83 2.10
CA ASN A 59 4.03 -6.69 3.29
C ASN A 59 2.92 -6.20 4.22
N VAL A 60 2.01 -7.09 4.60
CA VAL A 60 0.83 -6.77 5.41
C VAL A 60 0.97 -7.41 6.78
N ASN A 61 0.54 -6.69 7.81
CA ASN A 61 0.47 -7.20 9.17
C ASN A 61 -0.84 -6.79 9.85
N GLU A 62 -1.20 -7.53 10.90
CA GLU A 62 -2.34 -7.26 11.78
C GLU A 62 -1.85 -7.35 13.23
N ILE A 63 -2.13 -6.33 14.04
CA ILE A 63 -1.52 -6.11 15.35
C ILE A 63 -1.70 -7.26 16.36
N THR A 64 -2.73 -8.09 16.21
CA THR A 64 -3.09 -9.18 17.12
C THR A 64 -2.56 -10.55 16.72
N LEU A 65 -1.89 -10.66 15.57
CA LEU A 65 -1.34 -11.93 15.10
C LEU A 65 -0.05 -12.30 15.83
N TRP A 66 -0.19 -13.04 16.93
CA TRP A 66 0.92 -13.47 17.79
C TRP A 66 0.89 -14.98 18.04
N THR A 67 2.07 -15.60 18.09
CA THR A 67 2.25 -16.90 18.74
C THR A 67 2.39 -16.70 20.26
N GLY A 68 2.60 -17.78 21.01
CA GLY A 68 2.68 -17.74 22.48
C GLY A 68 1.36 -18.09 23.15
N ASP A 69 1.38 -18.09 24.47
CA ASP A 69 0.29 -18.50 25.36
C ASP A 69 0.44 -17.76 26.71
N ASP A 70 -0.16 -18.26 27.80
CA ASP A 70 -0.22 -17.63 29.13
C ASP A 70 1.13 -17.25 29.80
N ASN A 71 2.30 -17.53 29.21
CA ASN A 71 3.67 -17.24 29.70
C ASN A 71 3.80 -17.12 31.24
N PRO A 72 3.51 -18.18 32.01
CA PRO A 72 3.38 -18.09 33.47
C PRO A 72 4.71 -17.80 34.18
N SER A 73 5.86 -18.12 33.54
CA SER A 73 7.18 -17.80 34.09
C SER A 73 7.54 -16.32 33.96
N GLN A 74 6.83 -15.56 33.10
CA GLN A 74 7.14 -14.17 32.73
C GLN A 74 8.57 -13.99 32.19
N GLU A 75 9.19 -15.09 31.76
CA GLU A 75 10.54 -15.08 31.23
C GLU A 75 10.50 -14.54 29.79
N TYR A 76 11.37 -13.59 29.49
CA TYR A 76 11.51 -13.06 28.13
C TYR A 76 12.10 -14.15 27.22
N GLY A 77 11.38 -14.51 26.15
CA GLY A 77 11.76 -15.60 25.25
C GLY A 77 11.59 -17.00 25.87
N GLY A 78 10.98 -17.11 27.05
CA GLY A 78 10.70 -18.40 27.69
C GLY A 78 9.46 -19.12 27.11
N PRO A 79 9.13 -20.31 27.63
CA PRO A 79 7.96 -21.06 27.19
C PRO A 79 6.67 -20.23 27.31
N GLY A 80 5.93 -20.12 26.20
CA GLY A 80 4.70 -19.34 26.12
C GLY A 80 4.88 -17.85 25.80
N PHE A 81 6.11 -17.32 25.73
CA PHE A 81 6.34 -15.89 25.41
C PHE A 81 5.78 -15.49 24.04
N GLY A 82 6.06 -16.29 23.01
CA GLY A 82 5.57 -16.06 21.65
C GLY A 82 6.24 -14.90 20.92
N ASP A 83 5.91 -14.74 19.65
CA ASP A 83 6.47 -13.72 18.77
C ASP A 83 5.39 -13.14 17.87
N TYR A 84 5.57 -11.86 17.52
CA TYR A 84 4.73 -11.21 16.51
C TYR A 84 4.91 -11.89 15.16
N GLN A 85 3.80 -12.18 14.49
CA GLN A 85 3.80 -12.86 13.22
C GLN A 85 3.45 -11.90 12.10
N THR A 86 4.12 -12.09 10.96
CA THR A 86 3.74 -11.40 9.73
C THR A 86 2.60 -12.13 9.04
N LEU A 87 1.59 -11.40 8.57
CA LEU A 87 0.45 -12.01 7.89
C LEU A 87 0.87 -12.55 6.52
N GLY A 88 1.57 -11.74 5.74
CA GLY A 88 2.01 -12.14 4.41
C GLY A 88 2.29 -10.96 3.49
N ASN A 89 2.31 -11.25 2.19
CA ASN A 89 2.51 -10.26 1.15
C ASN A 89 1.33 -10.24 0.17
N LEU A 90 0.85 -9.04 -0.14
CA LEU A 90 0.04 -8.79 -1.32
C LEU A 90 0.98 -8.46 -2.48
N ILE A 91 0.88 -9.21 -3.57
CA ILE A 91 1.67 -9.03 -4.78
C ILE A 91 0.78 -8.48 -5.89
N VAL A 92 1.24 -7.43 -6.56
CA VAL A 92 0.66 -6.96 -7.82
C VAL A 92 1.71 -7.13 -8.91
N ASP A 93 1.54 -8.13 -9.76
CA ASP A 93 2.47 -8.49 -10.83
C ASP A 93 2.01 -7.85 -12.16
N LEU A 94 2.89 -7.03 -12.73
CA LEU A 94 2.66 -6.16 -13.88
C LEU A 94 3.82 -6.37 -14.87
N PRO A 95 3.87 -7.50 -15.59
CA PRO A 95 5.07 -7.92 -16.32
C PRO A 95 5.50 -6.96 -17.44
N GLN A 96 4.58 -6.13 -17.94
CA GLN A 96 4.87 -5.13 -18.98
C GLN A 96 5.47 -3.82 -18.44
N HIS A 97 5.67 -3.70 -17.12
CA HIS A 97 6.05 -2.43 -16.47
C HIS A 97 7.54 -2.37 -16.10
N LYS A 98 8.33 -3.35 -16.54
CA LYS A 98 9.77 -3.44 -16.27
C LYS A 98 10.53 -2.22 -16.80
N ASP A 99 10.33 -1.92 -18.07
CA ASP A 99 10.91 -0.73 -18.69
C ASP A 99 10.03 0.47 -18.35
N ASN A 100 10.48 1.26 -17.39
CA ASN A 100 9.79 2.44 -16.90
C ASN A 100 10.74 3.65 -16.77
N THR A 101 10.15 4.83 -16.80
CA THR A 101 10.83 6.12 -16.66
C THR A 101 10.05 7.01 -15.71
N HIS A 102 10.63 8.16 -15.35
CA HIS A 102 9.99 9.17 -14.49
C HIS A 102 9.48 8.60 -13.15
N TYR A 103 10.18 7.59 -12.62
CA TYR A 103 9.79 6.93 -11.39
C TYR A 103 9.90 7.86 -10.18
N LYS A 104 8.89 7.84 -9.33
CA LYS A 104 8.89 8.47 -8.00
C LYS A 104 7.99 7.68 -7.07
N ARG A 105 8.42 7.49 -5.81
CA ARG A 105 7.52 7.08 -4.73
C ARG A 105 7.60 8.04 -3.56
N THR A 106 6.48 8.22 -2.86
CA THR A 106 6.38 9.12 -1.72
C THR A 106 5.60 8.51 -0.57
N LEU A 107 5.83 9.02 0.63
CA LEU A 107 4.92 8.93 1.77
C LEU A 107 4.57 10.35 2.19
N ASP A 108 3.32 10.75 1.98
CA ASP A 108 2.79 11.97 2.58
C ASP A 108 2.32 11.65 4.00
N VAL A 109 2.98 12.22 5.01
CA VAL A 109 2.68 12.00 6.43
C VAL A 109 1.50 12.86 6.89
N GLY A 110 1.18 13.94 6.17
CA GLY A 110 -0.01 14.76 6.43
C GLY A 110 -1.29 14.03 6.07
N ASP A 111 -1.30 13.39 4.90
CA ASP A 111 -2.47 12.66 4.38
C ASP A 111 -2.44 11.15 4.69
N ALA A 112 -1.30 10.63 5.17
CA ALA A 112 -1.05 9.21 5.41
C ALA A 112 -1.22 8.33 4.15
N VAL A 113 -0.76 8.84 3.00
CA VAL A 113 -0.86 8.15 1.70
C VAL A 113 0.53 7.87 1.14
N ALA A 114 0.79 6.60 0.84
CA ALA A 114 1.92 6.20 0.03
C ALA A 114 1.55 6.28 -1.45
N THR A 115 2.38 6.94 -2.25
CA THR A 115 2.15 7.09 -3.71
C THR A 115 3.32 6.51 -4.49
N VAL A 116 3.04 5.85 -5.62
CA VAL A 116 4.05 5.43 -6.59
C VAL A 116 3.62 5.87 -7.97
N GLU A 117 4.47 6.62 -8.66
CA GLU A 117 4.24 7.18 -9.98
C GLU A 117 5.39 6.79 -10.91
N TYR A 118 5.06 6.45 -12.15
CA TYR A 118 6.03 6.15 -13.20
C TYR A 118 5.36 6.20 -14.56
N GLU A 119 6.17 6.20 -15.62
CA GLU A 119 5.73 6.07 -16.99
C GLU A 119 6.23 4.74 -17.58
N SER A 120 5.39 4.03 -18.32
CA SER A 120 5.81 2.87 -19.11
C SER A 120 5.03 2.85 -20.42
N HIS A 121 5.73 2.60 -21.54
CA HIS A 121 5.15 2.57 -22.88
C HIS A 121 4.32 3.83 -23.24
N GLY A 122 4.72 5.01 -22.75
CA GLY A 122 4.02 6.29 -22.97
C GLY A 122 2.75 6.49 -22.13
N VAL A 123 2.48 5.59 -21.18
CA VAL A 123 1.35 5.67 -20.24
C VAL A 123 1.86 6.04 -18.85
N GLN A 124 1.21 7.00 -18.21
CA GLN A 124 1.50 7.38 -16.83
C GLN A 124 0.66 6.54 -15.88
N TYR A 125 1.32 5.93 -14.91
CA TYR A 125 0.72 5.07 -13.89
C TYR A 125 0.89 5.71 -12.51
N LYS A 126 -0.14 5.60 -11.69
CA LYS A 126 -0.15 6.06 -10.30
C LYS A 126 -0.81 5.01 -9.40
N ARG A 127 -0.11 4.64 -8.33
CA ARG A 127 -0.63 3.83 -7.24
C ARG A 127 -0.76 4.67 -5.98
N GLU A 128 -1.91 4.61 -5.32
CA GLU A 128 -2.16 5.25 -4.02
C GLU A 128 -2.50 4.17 -3.00
N ILE A 129 -1.79 4.13 -1.88
CA ILE A 129 -1.93 3.10 -0.86
C ILE A 129 -2.06 3.74 0.52
N PHE A 130 -3.10 3.36 1.26
CA PHE A 130 -3.35 3.85 2.61
C PHE A 130 -4.13 2.82 3.43
N ALA A 131 -4.02 2.91 4.75
CA ALA A 131 -4.83 2.12 5.68
C ALA A 131 -5.89 3.04 6.31
N ASN A 132 -7.16 2.77 6.03
CA ASN A 132 -8.26 3.58 6.51
C ASN A 132 -8.69 3.12 7.91
N HIS A 133 -8.59 4.00 8.90
CA HIS A 133 -9.06 3.70 10.25
C HIS A 133 -10.58 3.60 10.33
N PRO A 134 -11.40 4.58 9.88
CA PRO A 134 -12.86 4.50 10.04
C PRO A 134 -13.53 3.29 9.40
N SER A 135 -12.98 2.79 8.28
CA SER A 135 -13.54 1.66 7.53
C SER A 135 -12.80 0.34 7.79
N GLU A 136 -11.73 0.36 8.61
CA GLU A 136 -10.92 -0.82 8.95
C GLU A 136 -10.46 -1.65 7.74
N VAL A 137 -9.98 -0.97 6.69
CA VAL A 137 -9.46 -1.60 5.47
C VAL A 137 -8.18 -0.94 4.97
N MET A 138 -7.29 -1.72 4.37
CA MET A 138 -6.22 -1.21 3.54
C MET A 138 -6.70 -1.08 2.09
N VAL A 139 -6.41 0.06 1.47
CA VAL A 139 -6.79 0.36 0.09
C VAL A 139 -5.53 0.46 -0.76
N VAL A 140 -5.52 -0.25 -1.89
CA VAL A 140 -4.52 -0.13 -2.95
C VAL A 140 -5.26 0.31 -4.21
N ARG A 141 -5.05 1.54 -4.63
CA ARG A 141 -5.70 2.11 -5.81
C ARG A 141 -4.71 2.22 -6.95
N LEU A 142 -5.04 1.63 -8.10
CA LEU A 142 -4.23 1.63 -9.30
C LEU A 142 -4.93 2.49 -10.36
N THR A 143 -4.24 3.49 -10.89
CA THR A 143 -4.78 4.41 -11.91
C THR A 143 -3.77 4.67 -13.01
N ALA A 144 -4.26 4.93 -14.21
CA ALA A 144 -3.45 5.27 -15.37
C ALA A 144 -4.11 6.39 -16.17
N ASN A 145 -3.33 7.15 -16.95
CA ASN A 145 -3.86 8.21 -17.82
C ASN A 145 -4.50 7.69 -19.13
N GLN A 146 -4.53 6.37 -19.33
CA GLN A 146 -5.22 5.69 -20.43
C GLN A 146 -6.12 4.58 -19.87
N GLY A 147 -7.30 4.40 -20.49
CA GLY A 147 -8.23 3.35 -20.10
C GLY A 147 -7.70 1.96 -20.45
N LYS A 148 -7.98 0.96 -19.59
CA LYS A 148 -7.54 -0.44 -19.75
C LYS A 148 -6.01 -0.61 -19.87
N ALA A 149 -5.25 0.28 -19.23
CA ALA A 149 -3.79 0.24 -19.32
C ALA A 149 -3.14 -0.81 -18.41
N TYR A 150 -3.79 -1.17 -17.30
CA TYR A 150 -3.27 -2.18 -16.38
C TYR A 150 -3.59 -3.59 -16.88
N THR A 151 -2.55 -4.39 -17.10
CA THR A 151 -2.66 -5.83 -17.36
C THR A 151 -1.70 -6.58 -16.44
N GLY A 152 -2.21 -7.56 -15.71
CA GLY A 152 -1.42 -8.28 -14.72
C GLY A 152 -2.25 -9.22 -13.86
N HIS A 153 -1.71 -9.58 -12.70
CA HIS A 153 -2.44 -10.34 -11.71
C HIS A 153 -2.14 -9.92 -10.27
N ILE A 154 -3.07 -10.26 -9.38
CA ILE A 154 -2.94 -10.09 -7.94
C ILE A 154 -2.79 -11.47 -7.31
N GLU A 155 -1.78 -11.62 -6.46
CA GLU A 155 -1.48 -12.83 -5.71
C GLU A 155 -1.40 -12.50 -4.21
N LEU A 156 -1.87 -13.42 -3.38
CA LEU A 156 -1.80 -13.35 -1.93
C LEU A 156 -0.84 -14.44 -1.44
N GLN A 157 0.24 -14.02 -0.77
CA GLN A 157 1.28 -14.91 -0.25
C GLN A 157 1.23 -14.94 1.27
N ASP A 158 0.65 -15.99 1.82
CA ASP A 158 0.52 -16.21 3.27
C ASP A 158 1.82 -16.73 3.90
N SER A 159 2.29 -16.06 4.95
CA SER A 159 3.52 -16.43 5.65
C SER A 159 3.39 -17.72 6.47
N HIS A 160 2.15 -18.14 6.74
CA HIS A 160 1.82 -19.36 7.49
C HIS A 160 1.45 -20.54 6.57
N LYS A 161 1.71 -20.40 5.26
CA LYS A 161 1.57 -21.45 4.23
C LYS A 161 0.17 -22.06 4.17
N GLN A 162 -0.86 -21.29 4.50
CA GLN A 162 -2.24 -21.72 4.34
C GLN A 162 -2.66 -21.70 2.86
N ALA A 163 -3.71 -22.45 2.53
CA ALA A 163 -4.23 -22.49 1.18
C ALA A 163 -4.94 -21.18 0.82
N VAL A 164 -4.70 -20.68 -0.39
CA VAL A 164 -5.41 -19.52 -0.94
C VAL A 164 -6.72 -19.96 -1.56
N HIS A 165 -7.80 -19.31 -1.15
CA HIS A 165 -9.13 -19.49 -1.70
C HIS A 165 -9.47 -18.32 -2.61
N ALA A 166 -9.61 -18.59 -3.91
CA ALA A 166 -10.02 -17.60 -4.89
C ALA A 166 -11.47 -17.84 -5.32
N ALA A 167 -12.33 -16.85 -5.15
CA ALA A 167 -13.73 -16.90 -5.54
C ALA A 167 -14.25 -15.50 -5.81
N ASP A 168 -15.15 -15.40 -6.79
CA ASP A 168 -15.68 -14.13 -7.30
C ASP A 168 -14.55 -13.17 -7.69
N ASN A 169 -14.58 -11.92 -7.23
CA ASN A 169 -13.51 -10.95 -7.40
C ASN A 169 -12.63 -10.87 -6.15
N SER A 170 -12.37 -11.99 -5.49
CA SER A 170 -11.60 -12.00 -4.24
C SER A 170 -10.69 -13.20 -4.06
N ILE A 171 -9.60 -12.97 -3.33
CA ILE A 171 -8.68 -13.98 -2.82
C ILE A 171 -8.62 -13.85 -1.30
N SER A 172 -8.69 -14.98 -0.61
CA SER A 172 -8.66 -15.02 0.84
C SER A 172 -7.86 -16.19 1.36
N VAL A 173 -7.36 -16.03 2.57
CA VAL A 173 -6.74 -17.09 3.35
C VAL A 173 -7.37 -17.07 4.73
N ASP A 174 -7.64 -18.24 5.26
CA ASP A 174 -7.91 -18.43 6.68
C ASP A 174 -7.08 -19.60 7.22
N GLY A 175 -6.81 -19.57 8.51
CA GLY A 175 -5.91 -20.52 9.12
C GLY A 175 -5.93 -20.46 10.63
N LYS A 176 -4.99 -21.20 11.20
CA LYS A 176 -4.80 -21.28 12.65
C LYS A 176 -3.32 -21.41 12.96
N LEU A 177 -2.81 -20.57 13.86
CA LEU A 177 -1.46 -20.68 14.39
C LEU A 177 -1.34 -21.89 15.33
N GLU A 178 -0.11 -22.25 15.69
CA GLU A 178 0.17 -23.38 16.58
C GLU A 178 -0.48 -23.25 17.96
N ASN A 179 -0.59 -22.02 18.48
CA ASN A 179 -1.29 -21.70 19.73
C ASN A 179 -2.82 -21.71 19.63
N GLY A 180 -3.38 -22.03 18.46
CA GLY A 180 -4.82 -22.09 18.24
C GLY A 180 -5.47 -20.77 17.82
N LEU A 181 -4.74 -19.65 17.77
CA LEU A 181 -5.25 -18.38 17.26
C LEU A 181 -5.69 -18.54 15.80
N ARG A 182 -6.96 -18.27 15.52
CA ARG A 182 -7.50 -18.30 14.15
C ARG A 182 -7.29 -16.93 13.50
N PHE A 183 -6.91 -16.93 12.23
CA PHE A 183 -6.74 -15.71 11.46
C PHE A 183 -7.40 -15.87 10.08
N ALA A 184 -7.76 -14.74 9.48
CA ALA A 184 -8.19 -14.69 8.10
C ALA A 184 -7.87 -13.32 7.50
N TRP A 185 -7.60 -13.29 6.21
CA TRP A 185 -7.45 -12.06 5.45
C TRP A 185 -7.92 -12.24 4.02
N LYS A 186 -8.48 -11.16 3.46
CA LYS A 186 -9.16 -11.17 2.17
C LYS A 186 -8.82 -9.90 1.41
N VAL A 187 -8.55 -10.08 0.12
CA VAL A 187 -8.39 -9.01 -0.86
C VAL A 187 -9.58 -9.10 -1.82
N SER A 188 -10.30 -7.99 -1.98
CA SER A 188 -11.39 -7.86 -2.95
C SER A 188 -10.98 -6.85 -4.02
N VAL A 189 -11.16 -7.22 -5.28
CA VAL A 189 -10.71 -6.45 -6.44
C VAL A 189 -11.90 -5.82 -7.13
N HIS A 190 -11.80 -4.52 -7.37
CA HIS A 190 -12.82 -3.73 -8.06
C HIS A 190 -12.16 -2.99 -9.22
N ASN A 191 -12.67 -3.17 -10.42
CA ASN A 191 -12.17 -2.53 -11.64
C ASN A 191 -13.20 -1.55 -12.22
N THR A 192 -12.71 -0.48 -12.85
CA THR A 192 -13.53 0.40 -13.70
C THR A 192 -13.08 0.22 -15.14
N GLY A 193 -13.88 -0.53 -15.91
CA GLY A 193 -13.46 -1.02 -17.24
C GLY A 193 -12.48 -2.19 -17.15
N GLY A 194 -12.19 -2.82 -18.29
CA GLY A 194 -11.39 -4.04 -18.32
C GLY A 194 -12.18 -5.28 -17.89
N SER A 195 -11.48 -6.37 -17.56
CA SER A 195 -12.09 -7.59 -17.00
C SER A 195 -11.29 -8.15 -15.82
N LEU A 196 -11.95 -8.93 -14.97
CA LEU A 196 -11.36 -9.67 -13.87
C LEU A 196 -11.62 -11.16 -14.07
N LYS A 197 -10.61 -11.99 -13.81
CA LYS A 197 -10.73 -13.44 -13.90
C LYS A 197 -9.94 -14.11 -12.81
N VAL A 198 -10.59 -14.97 -12.02
CA VAL A 198 -9.89 -15.89 -11.12
C VAL A 198 -9.24 -17.00 -11.93
N ASN A 199 -7.94 -17.20 -11.71
CA ASN A 199 -7.16 -18.30 -12.30
C ASN A 199 -6.32 -18.97 -11.21
N GLY A 200 -6.74 -20.14 -10.75
CA GLY A 200 -6.08 -20.82 -9.63
C GLY A 200 -6.14 -19.98 -8.35
N ALA A 201 -4.99 -19.57 -7.83
CA ALA A 201 -4.83 -18.79 -6.61
C ALA A 201 -4.65 -17.27 -6.85
N VAL A 202 -4.82 -16.80 -8.10
CA VAL A 202 -4.62 -15.39 -8.47
C VAL A 202 -5.86 -14.79 -9.13
N ILE A 203 -5.95 -13.46 -9.12
CA ILE A 203 -6.91 -12.69 -9.91
C ILE A 203 -6.17 -11.98 -11.04
N GLU A 204 -6.44 -12.38 -12.27
CA GLU A 204 -5.95 -11.73 -13.48
C GLU A 204 -6.84 -10.52 -13.83
N PHE A 205 -6.22 -9.44 -14.32
CA PHE A 205 -6.91 -8.25 -14.80
C PHE A 205 -6.30 -7.74 -16.11
N ASN A 206 -7.14 -7.19 -16.98
CA ASN A 206 -6.79 -6.62 -18.29
C ASN A 206 -7.80 -5.56 -18.76
#